data_AF-A0AAN5C5E9-F1
#
_entry.id   AF-A0AAN5C5E9-F1
#
_cell.length_a   1.000
_cell.length_b   1.000
_cell.length_c   1.000
_cell.angle_alpha   90.00
_cell.angle_beta   90.00
_cell.angle_gamma   90.00
#
_symmetry.space_group_name_H-M   'P 1'
#
loop_
_entity.id
_entity.type
_entity.pdbx_description
1 polymer ?
#
loop_
_entity_poly.entity_id
_entity_poly.type
_entity_poly.pdbx_seq_one_letter_code
_entity_poly.pdbx_strand_id
1 'polypeptide(L)'
;LNLRHCLITFGATTIMTKNFSISSYLACRTISEIRKAKTFSSNYRNLQIKILRALFAQSAVPVFFVYIPYSCAILFPFLKIDDPFELANLCMTVTSFFPAWDAIVVIVLIKDFRDGLFSLV
;
A
#
# COMPACT_ATOMS: atom_id res chain seq x y z
N LEU A 1 7.91 4.98 30.72
CA LEU A 1 7.59 4.46 29.36
C LEU A 1 6.45 3.45 29.51
N ASN A 2 5.27 3.70 28.92
CA ASN A 2 4.09 2.84 29.15
C ASN A 2 4.24 1.47 28.45
N LEU A 3 4.42 0.40 29.24
CA LEU A 3 4.57 -0.99 28.77
C LEU A 3 3.49 -1.40 27.75
N ARG A 4 2.26 -0.90 27.94
CA ARG A 4 1.12 -1.12 27.04
C ARG A 4 1.38 -0.63 25.61
N HIS A 5 1.94 0.56 25.42
CA HIS A 5 2.24 1.08 24.09
C HIS A 5 3.37 0.27 23.43
N CYS A 6 4.36 -0.15 24.22
CA CYS A 6 5.46 -0.99 23.73
C CYS A 6 4.94 -2.34 23.19
N LEU A 7 4.05 -3.00 23.93
CA LEU A 7 3.42 -4.26 23.51
C LEU A 7 2.58 -4.10 22.23
N ILE A 8 1.78 -3.02 22.13
CA ILE A 8 0.96 -2.74 20.94
C ILE A 8 1.85 -2.52 19.71
N THR A 9 2.89 -1.70 19.84
CA THR A 9 3.82 -1.42 18.74
C THR A 9 4.56 -2.69 18.31
N PHE A 10 5.01 -3.53 19.25
CA PHE A 10 5.70 -4.78 18.93
C PHE A 10 4.79 -5.81 18.24
N GLY A 11 3.52 -5.89 18.64
CA GLY A 11 2.53 -6.71 17.95
C GLY A 11 2.30 -6.23 16.52
N ALA A 12 2.11 -4.92 16.32
CA ALA A 12 1.87 -4.34 15.01
C ALA A 12 3.05 -4.56 14.04
N THR A 13 4.30 -4.36 14.49
CA THR A 13 5.49 -4.58 13.66
C THR A 13 5.66 -6.04 13.26
N THR A 14 5.35 -6.97 14.16
CA THR A 14 5.38 -8.41 13.88
C THR A 14 4.38 -8.78 12.79
N ILE A 15 3.14 -8.28 12.89
CA ILE A 15 2.09 -8.50 11.90
C ILE A 15 2.49 -7.94 10.53
N MET A 16 2.96 -6.69 10.48
CA MET A 16 3.39 -6.06 9.22
C MET A 16 4.52 -6.84 8.54
N THR A 17 5.52 -7.27 9.30
CA THR A 17 6.68 -8.02 8.77
C THR A 17 6.26 -9.35 8.16
N LYS A 18 5.35 -10.08 8.82
CA LYS A 18 4.83 -11.36 8.32
C LYS A 18 4.02 -11.18 7.04
N ASN A 19 3.12 -10.20 7.00
CA ASN A 19 2.33 -9.89 5.80
C ASN A 19 3.23 -9.53 4.61
N PHE A 20 4.20 -8.64 4.82
CA PHE A 20 5.12 -8.24 3.76
C PHE A 20 5.93 -9.42 3.20
N SER A 21 6.41 -10.30 4.07
CA SER A 21 7.15 -11.51 3.67
C SER A 21 6.29 -12.46 2.82
N ILE A 22 5.05 -12.70 3.23
CA ILE A 22 4.11 -13.57 2.50
C ILE A 22 3.78 -12.94 1.14
N SER A 23 3.45 -11.65 1.10
CA SER A 23 3.14 -10.95 -0.15
C SER A 23 4.31 -10.96 -1.11
N SER A 24 5.53 -10.72 -0.65
CA SER A 24 6.73 -10.80 -1.49
C SER A 24 6.95 -12.22 -2.01
N TYR A 25 6.76 -13.25 -1.18
CA TYR A 25 6.90 -14.64 -1.59
C TYR A 25 5.87 -15.03 -2.66
N LEU A 26 4.60 -14.67 -2.46
CA LEU A 26 3.52 -14.88 -3.43
C LEU A 26 3.79 -14.13 -4.73
N ALA A 27 4.21 -12.87 -4.66
CA ALA A 27 4.53 -12.07 -5.84
C ALA A 27 5.67 -12.71 -6.66
N CYS A 28 6.75 -13.14 -5.99
CA CYS A 28 7.85 -13.85 -6.64
C CYS A 28 7.40 -15.16 -7.30
N ARG A 29 6.57 -15.95 -6.61
CA ARG A 29 5.98 -17.18 -7.15
C ARG A 29 5.12 -16.89 -8.39
N THR A 30 4.21 -15.93 -8.31
CA THR A 30 3.34 -15.52 -9.42
C THR A 30 4.16 -15.07 -10.63
N ILE A 31 5.20 -14.24 -10.45
CA ILE A 31 6.10 -13.83 -11.53
C ILE A 31 6.81 -15.04 -12.15
N SER A 32 7.29 -15.97 -11.32
CA SER A 32 7.98 -17.17 -11.77
C SER A 32 7.06 -18.06 -12.61
N GLU A 33 5.83 -18.31 -12.14
CA GLU A 33 4.85 -19.13 -12.86
C GLU A 33 4.40 -18.47 -14.17
N ILE A 34 4.17 -17.16 -14.19
CA ILE A 34 3.85 -16.42 -15.42
C ILE A 34 4.99 -16.49 -16.45
N ARG A 35 6.25 -16.56 -16.00
CA ARG A 35 7.41 -16.71 -16.89
C ARG A 35 7.57 -18.13 -17.43
N LYS A 36 7.23 -19.15 -16.63
CA LYS A 36 7.35 -20.57 -17.01
C LYS A 36 6.17 -21.07 -17.83
N ALA A 37 4.99 -20.50 -17.66
CA ALA A 37 3.77 -20.94 -18.33
C ALA A 37 3.88 -20.76 -19.86
N LYS A 38 4.02 -21.89 -20.57
CA LYS A 38 4.01 -21.96 -22.05
C LYS A 38 2.61 -22.08 -22.64
N THR A 39 1.63 -22.44 -21.81
CA THR A 39 0.23 -22.70 -22.18
C THR A 39 -0.65 -21.45 -22.19
N PHE A 40 -0.20 -20.33 -21.62
CA PHE A 40 -0.99 -19.11 -21.62
C PHE A 40 -0.91 -18.36 -22.95
N SER A 41 -2.05 -17.84 -23.40
CA SER A 41 -2.09 -16.89 -24.51
C SER A 41 -1.33 -15.61 -24.14
N SER A 42 -0.77 -14.94 -25.15
CA SER A 42 -0.07 -13.66 -24.99
C SER A 42 -0.94 -12.62 -24.29
N ASN A 43 -2.25 -12.59 -24.60
CA ASN A 43 -3.21 -11.68 -23.99
C ASN A 43 -3.41 -11.95 -22.50
N TYR A 44 -3.55 -13.22 -22.10
CA TYR A 44 -3.71 -13.59 -20.69
C TYR A 44 -2.46 -13.23 -19.87
N ARG A 45 -1.27 -13.50 -20.42
CA ARG A 45 0.01 -13.12 -19.79
C ARG A 45 0.13 -11.61 -19.61
N ASN A 46 -0.25 -10.84 -20.62
CA ASN A 46 -0.24 -9.37 -20.55
C ASN A 46 -1.23 -8.83 -19.50
N LEU A 47 -2.41 -9.46 -19.35
CA LEU A 47 -3.37 -9.11 -18.32
C LEU A 47 -2.80 -9.37 -16.91
N GLN A 48 -2.24 -10.56 -16.66
CA GLN A 48 -1.64 -10.90 -15.37
C GLN A 48 -0.50 -9.94 -14.96
N ILE A 49 0.37 -9.56 -15.90
CA ILE A 49 1.43 -8.59 -15.64
C ILE A 49 0.87 -7.21 -15.30
N LYS A 50 -0.23 -6.77 -15.96
CA LYS A 50 -0.88 -5.49 -15.65
C LYS A 50 -1.48 -5.51 -14.25
N ILE A 51 -2.19 -6.57 -13.87
CA ILE A 51 -2.77 -6.73 -12.52
C ILE A 51 -1.64 -6.70 -11.48
N LEU A 52 -0.54 -7.42 -11.73
CA LEU A 52 0.59 -7.43 -10.81
C LEU A 52 1.26 -6.06 -10.67
N ARG A 53 1.40 -5.31 -11.76
CA ARG A 53 1.89 -3.91 -11.72
C ARG A 53 0.95 -3.00 -10.92
N ALA A 54 -0.35 -3.14 -11.12
CA ALA A 54 -1.34 -2.39 -10.35
C ALA A 54 -1.26 -2.74 -8.85
N LEU A 55 -1.11 -4.03 -8.51
CA LEU A 55 -0.94 -4.48 -7.13
C LEU A 55 0.30 -3.87 -6.46
N PHE A 56 1.45 -3.80 -7.15
CA PHE A 56 2.64 -3.15 -6.61
C PHE A 56 2.45 -1.65 -6.40
N ALA A 57 1.83 -0.97 -7.37
CA ALA A 57 1.55 0.46 -7.25
C ALA A 57 0.56 0.75 -6.11
N GLN A 58 -0.51 -0.03 -6.00
CA GLN A 58 -1.50 0.07 -4.93
C GLN A 58 -0.85 -0.19 -3.57
N SER A 59 0.04 -1.19 -3.47
CA SER A 59 0.78 -1.48 -2.23
C SER A 59 1.73 -0.35 -1.81
N ALA A 60 2.17 0.48 -2.75
CA ALA A 60 3.02 1.63 -2.46
C ALA A 60 2.23 2.84 -1.89
N VAL A 61 0.95 2.97 -2.23
CA VAL A 61 0.09 4.08 -1.76
C VAL A 61 0.06 4.17 -0.23
N PRO A 62 -0.33 3.13 0.53
CA PRO A 62 -0.36 3.23 1.99
C PRO A 62 1.05 3.41 2.57
N VAL A 63 2.12 2.96 1.91
CA VAL A 63 3.48 3.21 2.38
C VAL A 63 3.77 4.72 2.40
N PHE A 64 3.47 5.43 1.32
CA PHE A 64 3.75 6.86 1.21
C PHE A 64 2.74 7.76 1.91
N PHE A 65 1.44 7.41 1.84
CA PHE A 65 0.36 8.28 2.31
C PHE A 65 -0.19 7.93 3.69
N VAL A 66 0.18 6.76 4.25
CA VAL A 66 -0.29 6.31 5.57
C VAL A 66 0.90 6.06 6.49
N TYR A 67 1.79 5.12 6.16
CA TYR A 67 2.83 4.68 7.10
C TYR A 67 3.86 5.77 7.38
N ILE A 68 4.32 6.52 6.37
CA ILE A 68 5.27 7.62 6.58
C ILE A 68 4.63 8.75 7.44
N PRO A 69 3.49 9.36 7.05
CA PRO A 69 2.87 10.43 7.84
C PRO A 69 2.52 10.01 9.26
N TYR A 70 1.97 8.80 9.42
CA TYR A 70 1.62 8.25 10.73
C TYR A 70 2.86 8.02 11.61
N SER A 71 3.95 7.54 11.03
CA SER A 71 5.22 7.37 11.76
C SER A 71 5.80 8.71 12.20
N CYS A 72 5.75 9.74 11.35
CA CYS A 72 6.15 11.10 11.72
C CYS A 72 5.32 11.66 12.88
N ALA A 73 3.99 11.54 12.78
CA ALA A 73 3.06 12.01 13.82
C ALA A 73 3.28 11.30 15.17
N ILE A 74 3.64 10.01 15.16
CA ILE A 74 3.99 9.28 16.38
C ILE A 74 5.37 9.68 16.92
N LEU A 75 6.37 9.82 16.06
CA LEU A 75 7.75 10.07 16.48
C LEU A 75 7.95 11.45 17.10
N PHE A 76 7.20 12.47 16.69
CA PHE A 76 7.32 13.83 17.22
C PHE A 76 7.17 13.90 18.75
N PRO A 77 6.08 13.35 19.36
CA PRO A 77 5.97 13.22 20.81
C PRO A 77 7.09 12.43 21.49
N PHE A 78 7.58 11.35 20.85
CA PHE A 78 8.65 10.53 21.43
C PHE A 78 10.01 11.23 21.44
N LEU A 79 10.29 12.02 20.40
CA LEU A 79 11.52 12.79 20.25
C LEU A 79 11.48 14.15 20.96
N LYS A 80 10.35 14.50 21.59
CA LYS A 80 10.09 15.81 22.19
C LYS A 80 10.32 16.95 21.19
N ILE A 81 9.95 16.72 19.93
CA ILE A 81 9.96 17.74 18.89
C ILE A 81 8.69 18.56 19.07
N ASP A 82 8.85 19.87 19.30
CA ASP A 82 7.72 20.79 19.30
C ASP A 82 7.07 20.81 17.92
N ASP A 83 5.73 20.77 17.87
CA ASP A 83 4.95 20.80 16.63
C ASP A 83 4.24 22.16 16.44
N PRO A 84 4.98 23.25 16.17
CA PRO A 84 4.40 24.59 16.04
C PRO A 84 3.54 24.76 14.78
N PHE A 85 3.62 23.82 13.83
CA PHE A 85 2.91 23.89 12.55
C PHE A 85 1.75 22.89 12.44
N GLU A 86 1.39 22.21 13.54
CA GLU A 86 0.36 21.16 13.56
C GLU A 86 0.57 20.07 12.49
N LEU A 87 1.83 19.73 12.22
CA LEU A 87 2.22 18.69 11.26
C LEU A 87 1.58 17.35 11.61
N ALA A 88 1.37 17.05 12.89
CA ALA A 88 0.66 15.83 13.30
C ALA A 88 -0.79 15.82 12.78
N ASN A 89 -1.51 16.95 12.87
CA ASN A 89 -2.87 17.08 12.33
C ASN A 89 -2.86 16.93 10.80
N LEU A 90 -1.94 17.59 10.12
CA LEU A 90 -1.79 17.48 8.67
C LEU A 90 -1.51 16.04 8.24
N CYS A 91 -0.60 15.34 8.93
CA CYS A 91 -0.30 13.93 8.66
C CYS A 91 -1.53 13.03 8.83
N MET A 92 -2.36 13.28 9.85
CA MET A 92 -3.61 12.54 10.07
C MET A 92 -4.65 12.86 8.99
N THR A 93 -4.77 14.12 8.57
CA THR A 93 -5.64 14.53 7.46
C THR A 93 -5.21 13.85 6.15
N VAL A 94 -3.93 13.90 5.78
CA VAL A 94 -3.42 13.21 4.58
C VAL A 94 -3.69 11.71 4.64
N THR A 95 -3.48 11.10 5.81
CA THR A 95 -3.78 9.68 6.04
C THR A 95 -5.27 9.38 5.82
N SER A 96 -6.20 10.26 6.23
CA SER A 96 -7.64 10.03 6.07
C SER A 96 -8.11 9.90 4.61
N PHE A 97 -7.36 10.50 3.67
CA PHE A 97 -7.64 10.40 2.23
C PHE A 97 -7.08 9.14 1.58
N PHE A 98 -6.37 8.27 2.31
CA PHE A 98 -5.78 7.06 1.72
C PHE A 98 -6.76 6.20 0.91
N PRO A 99 -8.05 6.00 1.31
CA PRO A 99 -8.95 5.15 0.53
C PRO A 99 -9.27 5.76 -0.84
N ALA A 100 -9.34 7.09 -0.92
CA ALA A 100 -9.55 7.80 -2.17
C ALA A 100 -8.31 7.66 -3.08
N TRP A 101 -7.11 7.83 -2.54
CA TRP A 101 -5.87 7.62 -3.30
C TRP A 101 -5.72 6.19 -3.80
N ASP A 102 -6.04 5.22 -2.95
CA ASP A 102 -6.01 3.79 -3.29
C ASP A 102 -6.94 3.48 -4.48
N ALA A 103 -8.19 3.97 -4.42
CA ALA A 103 -9.16 3.82 -5.49
C ALA A 103 -8.71 4.51 -6.80
N ILE A 104 -8.18 5.73 -6.72
CA ILE A 104 -7.69 6.47 -7.89
C ILE A 104 -6.57 5.69 -8.58
N VAL A 105 -5.60 5.17 -7.83
CA VAL A 105 -4.46 4.43 -8.39
C VAL A 105 -4.91 3.16 -9.09
N VAL A 106 -5.85 2.42 -8.50
CA VAL A 106 -6.42 1.20 -9.10
C VAL A 106 -7.16 1.53 -10.40
N ILE A 107 -8.05 2.52 -10.37
CA ILE A 107 -8.82 2.95 -11.54
C ILE A 107 -7.87 3.40 -12.64
N VAL A 108 -6.89 4.27 -12.36
CA VAL A 108 -5.97 4.80 -13.36
C VAL A 108 -5.07 3.71 -13.95
N LEU A 109 -4.63 2.71 -13.18
CA LEU A 109 -3.67 1.71 -13.66
C LEU A 109 -4.32 0.53 -14.39
N ILE A 110 -5.53 0.16 -14.03
CA ILE A 110 -6.22 -1.00 -14.61
C ILE A 110 -7.21 -0.53 -15.66
N LYS A 111 -6.93 -0.87 -16.92
CA LYS A 111 -7.74 -0.44 -18.07
C LYS A 111 -9.22 -0.79 -17.91
N ASP A 112 -9.54 -2.00 -17.43
CA ASP A 112 -10.92 -2.46 -17.30
C ASP A 112 -11.73 -1.59 -16.32
N PHE A 113 -11.10 -1.07 -15.25
CA PHE A 113 -11.75 -0.13 -14.34
C PHE A 113 -11.96 1.26 -14.97
N ARG A 114 -11.04 1.74 -15.80
CA ARG A 114 -11.23 3.00 -16.55
C ARG A 114 -12.34 2.88 -17.57
N ASP A 115 -12.34 1.80 -18.35
CA ASP A 115 -13.33 1.58 -19.39
C ASP A 115 -14.73 1.45 -18.76
N GLY A 116 -14.85 0.79 -17.60
CA GLY A 116 -16.07 0.78 -16.80
C GLY A 116 -16.50 2.16 -16.31
N LEU A 117 -15.57 2.99 -15.83
CA LEU A 117 -15.88 4.37 -15.41
C LEU A 117 -16.38 5.24 -16.58
N PHE A 118 -15.75 5.15 -17.75
CA PHE A 118 -16.18 5.89 -18.94
C PHE A 118 -17.51 5.39 -19.50
N SER A 119 -17.89 4.13 -19.26
CA SER A 119 -19.20 3.62 -19.64
C SER A 119 -20.34 4.11 -18.73
N LEU A 120 -20.02 4.66 -17.56
CA LEU A 120 -21.00 5.17 -16.60
C LEU A 120 -21.33 6.66 -16.79
N VAL A 121 -20.51 7.38 -17.55
CA VAL A 121 -20.65 8.82 -17.86
C VAL A 121 -21.21 8.97 -19.27
#